data_AF-A0A2D6ENV0-F1
#
_entry.id   AF-A0A2D6ENV0-F1
#
_cell.length_a   1.000
_cell.length_b   1.000
_cell.length_c   1.000
_cell.angle_alpha   90.00
_cell.angle_beta   90.00
_cell.angle_gamma   90.00
#
_symmetry.space_group_name_H-M   'P 1'
#
loop_
_entity.id
_entity.type
_entity.pdbx_description
1 polymer ?
#
loop_
_entity_poly.entity_id
_entity_poly.type
_entity_poly.pdbx_seq_one_letter_code
_entity_poly.pdbx_strand_id
1 'polypeptide(L)'
;MKVDNTGKTQGVSKSKKSNKSQKSSGVSFDQLVEKAGSVENVEAAEAASALGSVGGVEGNRYDVPEDAKGRGQYMLDRLEDLEKDILSGNDSGAVYRLKQAIESQAVDIDQISPELRRILDEIEMRASVEIAKMEAANQDDD
;
A
#
# COMPACT_ATOMS: atom_id res chain seq x y z
N MET A 1 -24.45 54.71 21.96
CA MET A 1 -24.56 54.08 20.63
C MET A 1 -25.30 52.76 20.79
N LYS A 2 -26.50 52.66 20.25
CA LYS A 2 -27.27 51.41 20.14
C LYS A 2 -27.10 50.94 18.71
N VAL A 3 -26.60 49.72 18.53
CA VAL A 3 -26.50 49.07 17.22
C VAL A 3 -27.67 48.12 17.08
N ASP A 4 -28.65 48.52 16.28
CA ASP A 4 -29.77 47.68 15.88
C ASP A 4 -29.42 46.89 14.61
N ASN A 5 -30.01 45.69 14.54
CA ASN A 5 -30.22 44.87 13.34
C ASN A 5 -29.12 43.85 12.98
N THR A 6 -29.20 42.66 13.58
CA THR A 6 -28.61 41.44 13.06
C THR A 6 -29.49 40.89 11.93
N GLY A 7 -28.92 40.87 10.72
CA GLY A 7 -29.59 40.43 9.50
C GLY A 7 -30.08 38.98 9.58
N LYS A 8 -31.31 38.77 9.09
CA LYS A 8 -31.96 37.46 8.92
C LYS A 8 -31.14 36.59 7.97
N THR A 9 -30.68 35.42 8.42
CA THR A 9 -30.14 34.38 7.54
C THR A 9 -31.29 33.74 6.77
N GLN A 10 -31.33 33.95 5.45
CA GLN A 10 -32.29 33.28 4.56
C GLN A 10 -32.01 31.78 4.53
N GLY A 11 -33.08 30.99 4.73
CA GLY A 11 -33.02 29.54 4.77
C GLY A 11 -32.65 28.93 3.41
N VAL A 12 -31.80 27.90 3.45
CA VAL A 12 -31.47 27.08 2.28
C VAL A 12 -32.70 26.28 1.84
N SER A 13 -33.06 26.43 0.58
CA SER A 13 -34.15 25.74 -0.09
C SER A 13 -33.84 24.25 -0.29
N LYS A 14 -34.75 23.38 0.17
CA LYS A 14 -34.72 21.92 -0.06
C LYS A 14 -34.98 21.62 -1.54
N SER A 15 -33.99 21.08 -2.26
CA SER A 15 -34.18 20.51 -3.60
C SER A 15 -34.86 19.13 -3.52
N LYS A 16 -36.00 18.98 -4.21
CA LYS A 16 -36.76 17.73 -4.33
C LYS A 16 -36.22 16.84 -5.46
N LYS A 17 -35.95 15.58 -5.09
CA LYS A 17 -35.97 14.28 -5.82
C LYS A 17 -36.10 14.27 -7.36
N SER A 18 -35.22 13.52 -8.02
CA SER A 18 -35.57 12.76 -9.24
C SER A 18 -35.22 11.28 -9.07
N ASN A 19 -36.25 10.44 -9.00
CA ASN A 19 -36.15 9.01 -9.25
C ASN A 19 -35.97 8.81 -10.76
N LYS A 20 -34.80 8.37 -11.21
CA LYS A 20 -34.64 7.74 -12.52
C LYS A 20 -33.37 6.89 -12.56
N SER A 21 -33.45 5.65 -12.09
CA SER A 21 -32.52 4.61 -12.52
C SER A 21 -33.14 3.88 -13.71
N GLN A 22 -32.71 4.30 -14.89
CA GLN A 22 -32.85 3.53 -16.12
C GLN A 22 -32.25 2.14 -15.93
N LYS A 23 -32.97 1.11 -16.35
CA LYS A 23 -32.41 -0.22 -16.61
C LYS A 23 -31.28 -0.07 -17.63
N SER A 24 -30.04 -0.04 -17.17
CA SER A 24 -28.89 -0.39 -17.97
C SER A 24 -28.70 -1.90 -17.80
N SER A 25 -28.97 -2.66 -18.86
CA SER A 25 -28.52 -4.04 -18.99
C SER A 25 -27.00 -4.04 -19.16
N GLY A 26 -26.30 -3.80 -18.04
CA GLY A 26 -24.86 -4.00 -17.93
C GLY A 26 -24.62 -5.43 -17.45
N VAL A 27 -23.70 -6.11 -18.12
CA VAL A 27 -23.14 -7.41 -17.74
C VAL A 27 -22.95 -7.50 -16.23
N SER A 28 -23.59 -8.46 -15.58
CA SER A 28 -23.48 -8.64 -14.13
C SER A 28 -22.05 -9.06 -13.78
N PHE A 29 -21.52 -8.50 -12.70
CA PHE A 29 -20.21 -8.83 -12.16
C PHE A 29 -20.01 -10.35 -11.98
N ASP A 30 -21.06 -11.08 -11.62
CA ASP A 30 -21.06 -12.55 -11.50
C ASP A 30 -20.67 -13.25 -12.82
N GLN A 31 -21.05 -12.71 -13.99
CA GLN A 31 -20.66 -13.27 -15.29
C GLN A 31 -19.18 -13.02 -15.62
N LEU A 32 -18.57 -11.96 -15.07
CA LEU A 32 -17.13 -11.73 -15.21
C LEU A 32 -16.33 -12.64 -14.27
N VAL A 33 -16.83 -12.92 -13.06
CA VAL A 33 -16.20 -13.83 -12.11
C VAL A 33 -16.26 -15.28 -12.59
N GLU A 34 -17.39 -15.71 -13.16
CA GLU A 34 -17.54 -17.05 -13.74
C GLU A 34 -16.62 -17.26 -14.97
N LYS A 35 -16.45 -16.20 -15.78
CA LYS A 35 -15.50 -16.21 -16.91
C LYS A 35 -14.03 -16.18 -16.47
N ALA A 36 -13.71 -15.59 -15.32
CA ALA A 36 -12.35 -15.60 -14.74
C ALA A 36 -11.99 -16.96 -14.11
N GLY A 37 -12.99 -17.77 -13.72
CA GLY A 37 -12.78 -19.10 -13.13
C GLY A 37 -12.60 -20.25 -14.14
N SER A 38 -12.77 -20.01 -15.44
CA SER A 38 -12.76 -21.06 -16.48
C SER A 38 -11.54 -20.98 -17.41
N VAL A 39 -10.34 -20.89 -16.83
CA VAL A 39 -9.08 -21.18 -17.54
C VAL A 39 -8.56 -22.50 -16.99
N GLU A 40 -8.97 -23.58 -17.64
CA GLU A 40 -8.53 -24.94 -17.39
C GLU A 40 -7.48 -25.33 -18.45
N ASN A 41 -6.45 -26.07 -18.00
CA ASN A 41 -5.31 -26.66 -18.72
C ASN A 41 -4.04 -25.81 -18.86
N VAL A 42 -2.99 -26.16 -18.11
CA VAL A 42 -1.85 -26.93 -18.65
C VAL A 42 -1.30 -27.89 -17.58
N GLU A 43 -0.96 -29.07 -18.07
CA GLU A 43 -0.42 -30.28 -17.48
C GLU A 43 0.70 -30.17 -16.42
N ALA A 44 0.65 -31.15 -15.51
CA ALA A 44 1.75 -31.98 -15.01
C ALA A 44 3.00 -31.29 -14.45
N ALA A 45 3.07 -31.31 -13.13
CA ALA A 45 4.31 -31.36 -12.38
C ALA A 45 5.11 -32.63 -12.73
N GLU A 46 6.43 -32.50 -12.99
CA GLU A 46 7.46 -33.33 -12.36
C GLU A 46 8.89 -32.82 -12.64
N ALA A 47 9.63 -32.64 -11.55
CA ALA A 47 11.08 -32.80 -11.38
C ALA A 47 12.07 -31.94 -12.20
N ALA A 48 12.52 -30.85 -11.59
CA ALA A 48 13.90 -30.37 -11.73
C ALA A 48 14.53 -30.21 -10.34
N SER A 49 15.16 -31.27 -9.87
CA SER A 49 15.93 -31.31 -8.64
C SER A 49 17.27 -30.57 -8.81
N ALA A 50 17.56 -29.70 -7.83
CA ALA A 50 18.87 -29.46 -7.24
C ALA A 50 20.05 -29.04 -8.14
N LEU A 51 20.56 -27.82 -7.90
CA LEU A 51 21.95 -27.59 -7.44
C LEU A 51 22.24 -26.10 -7.24
N GLY A 52 22.56 -25.72 -6.00
CA GLY A 52 23.66 -24.81 -5.72
C GLY A 52 23.31 -23.38 -5.26
N SER A 53 23.25 -23.17 -3.94
CA SER A 53 24.26 -22.34 -3.27
C SER A 53 24.02 -22.33 -1.76
N VAL A 54 24.89 -23.05 -1.05
CA VAL A 54 25.18 -22.78 0.37
C VAL A 54 25.84 -21.41 0.44
N GLY A 55 25.14 -20.44 1.02
CA GLY A 55 25.66 -19.23 1.66
C GLY A 55 24.68 -18.93 2.78
N GLY A 56 24.99 -19.19 4.04
CA GLY A 56 26.01 -18.49 4.81
C GLY A 56 25.25 -17.57 5.78
N VAL A 57 25.18 -17.97 7.05
CA VAL A 57 24.73 -17.20 8.24
C VAL A 57 24.18 -15.80 7.95
N GLU A 58 22.87 -15.56 8.12
CA GLU A 58 22.36 -14.21 8.38
C GLU A 58 21.19 -14.28 9.37
N GLY A 59 21.41 -13.70 10.55
CA GLY A 59 20.42 -13.61 11.61
C GLY A 59 19.24 -12.75 11.18
N ASN A 60 18.03 -13.23 11.50
CA ASN A 60 16.80 -12.44 11.55
C ASN A 60 16.63 -11.42 10.42
N ARG A 61 16.86 -11.82 9.15
CA ARG A 61 16.35 -11.08 8.00
C ARG A 61 14.83 -11.07 8.19
N TYR A 62 14.25 -9.89 8.44
CA TYR A 62 12.81 -9.77 8.35
C TYR A 62 12.43 -10.19 6.93
N ASP A 63 11.45 -11.07 6.81
CA ASP A 63 11.11 -11.75 5.56
C ASP A 63 10.42 -10.76 4.61
N VAL A 64 11.22 -9.93 3.95
CA VAL A 64 10.75 -8.99 2.92
C VAL A 64 10.36 -9.84 1.71
N PRO A 65 9.10 -9.79 1.25
CA PRO A 65 8.66 -10.61 0.13
C PRO A 65 9.49 -10.36 -1.13
N GLU A 66 9.78 -11.43 -1.87
CA GLU A 66 10.53 -11.38 -3.13
C GLU A 66 9.67 -10.97 -4.33
N ASP A 67 8.34 -11.01 -4.21
CA ASP A 67 7.44 -10.51 -5.24
C ASP A 67 7.14 -9.02 -5.05
N ALA A 68 7.04 -8.30 -6.16
CA ALA A 68 6.80 -6.85 -6.17
C ALA A 68 5.54 -6.43 -5.39
N LYS A 69 4.45 -7.18 -5.52
CA LYS A 69 3.20 -6.85 -4.86
C LYS A 69 3.31 -7.08 -3.35
N GLY A 70 3.87 -8.21 -2.95
CA GLY A 70 4.15 -8.54 -1.56
C GLY A 70 5.06 -7.52 -0.90
N ARG A 71 6.15 -7.12 -1.57
CA ARG A 71 7.05 -6.07 -1.06
C ARG A 71 6.32 -4.74 -0.88
N GLY A 72 5.52 -4.33 -1.87
CA GLY A 72 4.72 -3.11 -1.76
C GLY A 72 3.74 -3.16 -0.59
N GLN A 73 3.02 -4.27 -0.42
CA GLN A 73 2.10 -4.47 0.71
C GLN A 73 2.85 -4.46 2.05
N TYR A 74 3.97 -5.16 2.13
CA TYR A 74 4.83 -5.18 3.30
C TYR A 74 5.26 -3.78 3.72
N MET A 75 5.71 -2.95 2.77
CA MET A 75 6.10 -1.56 3.04
C MET A 75 4.93 -0.71 3.51
N LEU A 76 3.74 -0.86 2.92
CA LEU A 76 2.53 -0.17 3.37
C LEU A 76 2.15 -0.56 4.80
N ASP A 77 2.22 -1.84 5.15
CA ASP A 77 1.94 -2.30 6.51
C ASP A 77 2.95 -1.73 7.51
N ARG A 78 4.24 -1.66 7.14
CA ARG A 78 5.26 -1.05 8.01
C ARG A 78 5.08 0.45 8.16
N LEU A 79 4.57 1.15 7.14
CA LEU A 79 4.20 2.56 7.25
C LEU A 79 3.03 2.76 8.22
N GLU A 80 2.04 1.86 8.21
CA GLU A 80 0.93 1.88 9.17
C GLU A 80 1.42 1.61 10.60
N ASP A 81 2.35 0.68 10.77
CA ASP A 81 2.98 0.45 12.08
C ASP A 81 3.76 1.68 12.55
N LEU A 82 4.48 2.36 11.65
CA LEU A 82 5.19 3.60 11.98
C LEU A 82 4.21 4.70 12.43
N GLU A 83 3.05 4.83 11.78
CA GLU A 83 2.01 5.76 12.22
C GLU A 83 1.54 5.43 13.64
N LYS A 84 1.28 4.15 13.95
CA LYS A 84 0.88 3.70 15.30
C LYS A 84 1.97 3.96 16.33
N ASP A 85 3.22 3.75 15.96
CA ASP A 85 4.39 4.01 16.80
C ASP A 85 4.46 5.50 17.17
N ILE A 86 4.33 6.39 16.18
CA ILE A 86 4.30 7.85 16.40
C ILE A 86 3.13 8.25 17.31
N LEU A 87 1.92 7.74 17.05
CA LEU A 87 0.73 8.10 17.82
C LEU A 87 0.77 7.58 19.27
N SER A 88 1.44 6.45 19.49
CA SER A 88 1.53 5.81 20.80
C SER A 88 2.81 6.16 21.57
N GLY A 89 3.78 6.80 20.92
CA GLY A 89 5.10 7.08 21.47
C GLY A 89 5.94 5.81 21.70
N ASN A 90 5.66 4.73 20.98
CA ASN A 90 6.41 3.47 21.07
C ASN A 90 7.30 3.30 19.84
N ASP A 91 8.31 2.42 19.93
CA ASP A 91 9.10 1.99 18.78
C ASP A 91 8.93 0.48 18.60
N SER A 92 8.16 0.08 17.59
CA SER A 92 7.99 -1.32 17.21
C SER A 92 9.13 -1.83 16.32
N GLY A 93 10.08 -0.98 15.93
CA GLY A 93 11.10 -1.23 14.92
C GLY A 93 10.62 -1.04 13.48
N ALA A 94 9.52 -0.32 13.26
CA ALA A 94 8.95 -0.09 11.92
C ALA A 94 9.95 0.62 10.98
N VAL A 95 10.68 1.62 11.50
CA VAL A 95 11.72 2.35 10.75
C VAL A 95 12.81 1.42 10.22
N TYR A 96 13.30 0.51 11.07
CA TYR A 96 14.34 -0.45 10.68
C TYR A 96 13.84 -1.40 9.58
N ARG A 97 12.62 -1.92 9.72
CA ARG A 97 12.01 -2.81 8.73
C ARG A 97 11.76 -2.11 7.39
N LEU A 98 11.37 -0.83 7.40
CA LEU A 98 11.24 -0.03 6.18
C LEU A 98 12.59 0.17 5.47
N LYS A 99 13.64 0.50 6.21
CA LYS A 99 15.00 0.61 5.64
C LYS A 99 15.43 -0.69 4.96
N GLN A 100 15.21 -1.81 5.63
CA GLN A 100 15.53 -3.13 5.06
C GLN A 100 14.70 -3.44 3.81
N ALA A 101 13.41 -3.08 3.79
CA ALA A 101 12.58 -3.28 2.61
C ALA A 101 13.04 -2.44 1.41
N ILE A 102 13.48 -1.20 1.65
CA ILE A 102 14.05 -0.31 0.61
C ILE A 102 15.37 -0.87 0.08
N GLU A 103 16.28 -1.29 0.97
CA GLU A 103 17.60 -1.83 0.59
C GLU A 103 17.53 -3.24 -0.03
N SER A 104 16.41 -3.94 0.14
CA SER A 104 16.21 -5.27 -0.39
C SER A 104 16.22 -5.29 -1.92
N GLN A 105 17.08 -6.13 -2.49
CA GLN A 105 17.13 -6.44 -3.92
C GLN A 105 16.24 -7.64 -4.29
N ALA A 106 15.30 -8.01 -3.43
CA ALA A 106 14.51 -9.23 -3.58
C ALA A 106 13.57 -9.23 -4.79
N VAL A 107 13.22 -8.05 -5.33
CA VAL A 107 12.33 -7.91 -6.49
C VAL A 107 13.15 -7.67 -7.76
N ASP A 108 12.94 -8.51 -8.78
CA ASP A 108 13.46 -8.27 -10.12
C ASP A 108 12.65 -7.18 -10.84
N ILE A 109 13.17 -5.96 -10.83
CA ILE A 109 12.51 -4.74 -11.34
C ILE A 109 12.33 -4.80 -12.86
N ASP A 110 13.11 -5.62 -13.58
CA ASP A 110 13.01 -5.72 -15.03
C ASP A 110 11.84 -6.63 -15.47
N GLN A 111 11.32 -7.46 -14.56
CA GLN A 111 10.24 -8.41 -14.83
C GLN A 111 8.84 -7.89 -14.48
N ILE A 112 8.73 -6.68 -13.91
CA ILE A 112 7.44 -6.13 -13.45
C ILE A 112 6.83 -5.15 -14.45
N SER A 113 5.51 -5.02 -14.41
CA SER A 113 4.81 -4.07 -15.28
C SER A 113 5.24 -2.62 -14.97
N PRO A 114 5.28 -1.72 -15.97
CA PRO A 114 5.63 -0.32 -15.75
C PRO A 114 4.73 0.39 -14.75
N GLU A 115 3.45 -0.01 -14.66
CA GLU A 115 2.49 0.54 -13.70
C GLU A 115 2.80 0.11 -12.27
N LEU A 116 3.09 -1.17 -12.05
CA LEU A 116 3.45 -1.69 -10.72
C LEU A 116 4.77 -1.09 -10.24
N ARG A 117 5.74 -0.95 -11.14
CA ARG A 117 7.01 -0.29 -10.83
C ARG A 117 6.80 1.14 -10.32
N ARG A 118 5.97 1.94 -11.01
CA ARG A 118 5.68 3.32 -10.58
C ARG A 118 5.06 3.38 -9.19
N ILE A 119 4.14 2.46 -8.88
CA ILE A 119 3.51 2.39 -7.55
C ILE A 119 4.56 2.03 -6.50
N LEU A 120 5.43 1.08 -6.79
CA LEU A 120 6.52 0.72 -5.88
C LEU A 120 7.47 1.90 -5.65
N ASP A 121 7.90 2.59 -6.70
CA ASP A 121 8.77 3.76 -6.60
C ASP A 121 8.10 4.88 -5.74
N GLU A 122 6.78 5.06 -5.86
CA GLU A 122 6.02 6.01 -5.03
C GLU A 122 6.00 5.60 -3.54
N ILE A 123 5.78 4.31 -3.28
CA ILE A 123 5.80 3.76 -1.92
C ILE A 123 7.19 3.91 -1.30
N GLU A 124 8.26 3.59 -2.04
CA GLU A 124 9.66 3.75 -1.61
C GLU A 124 10.02 5.21 -1.33
N MET A 125 9.61 6.13 -2.20
CA MET A 125 9.84 7.56 -2.00
C MET A 125 9.17 8.03 -0.71
N ARG A 126 7.91 7.63 -0.48
CA ARG A 126 7.19 7.98 0.76
C ARG A 126 7.86 7.38 1.99
N ALA A 127 8.25 6.12 1.94
CA ALA A 127 8.94 5.46 3.04
C ALA A 127 10.26 6.15 3.37
N SER A 128 11.03 6.53 2.36
CA SER A 128 12.30 7.26 2.52
C SER A 128 12.10 8.61 3.20
N VAL A 129 11.07 9.35 2.80
CA VAL A 129 10.73 10.65 3.40
C VAL A 129 10.30 10.48 4.86
N GLU A 130 9.47 9.49 5.20
CA GLU A 130 9.06 9.26 6.59
C GLU A 130 10.24 8.85 7.47
N ILE A 131 11.13 7.98 6.98
CA ILE A 131 12.38 7.66 7.69
C ILE A 131 13.20 8.92 7.96
N ALA A 132 13.40 9.76 6.94
CA ALA A 132 14.17 11.00 7.08
C ALA A 132 13.53 11.99 8.08
N LYS A 133 12.20 12.08 8.13
CA LYS A 133 11.50 12.88 9.14
C LYS A 133 11.73 12.36 10.55
N MET A 134 11.71 11.05 10.75
CA MET A 134 11.98 10.44 12.06
C MET A 134 13.42 10.69 12.51
N GLU A 135 14.39 10.59 11.58
CA GLU A 135 15.79 10.88 11.89
C GLU A 135 16.02 12.35 12.22
N ALA A 136 15.38 13.27 11.48
CA ALA A 136 15.45 14.70 11.76
C ALA A 136 14.83 15.04 13.11
N ALA A 137 13.65 14.48 13.42
CA ALA A 137 12.98 14.70 14.71
C ALA A 137 13.85 14.22 15.88
N ASN A 138 14.51 13.08 15.76
CA ASN A 138 15.39 12.54 16.79
C ASN A 138 16.69 13.36 16.95
N GLN A 139 17.15 14.08 15.91
CA GLN A 139 18.35 14.92 15.97
C GLN A 139 18.12 16.27 16.68
N ASP A 140 16.89 16.77 16.70
CA ASP A 140 16.54 18.04 17.34
C ASP A 140 16.40 17.93 18.88
N ASP A 141 16.34 16.70 19.42
CA ASP A 141 16.19 16.42 20.86
C ASP A 141 17.52 16.26 21.63
N ASP A 142 18.68 16.24 20.94
CA ASP A 142 20.05 16.18 21.51
C ASP A 142 20.74 17.56 21.61
#